data_AF-H0TTI6-F1
#
_entry.id   AF-H0TTI6-F1
#
_cell.length_a   1.000
_cell.length_b   1.000
_cell.length_c   1.000
_cell.angle_alpha   90.00
_cell.angle_beta   90.00
_cell.angle_gamma   90.00
#
_symmetry.space_group_name_H-M   'P 1'
#
loop_
_entity.id
_entity.type
_entity.pdbx_description
1 polymer ?
#
loop_
_entity_poly.entity_id
_entity_poly.type
_entity_poly.pdbx_seq_one_letter_code
_entity_poly.pdbx_strand_id
1 'polypeptide(L)'
;MSVKKDLMTMRKSALASLSLVAALVVFQASAANAWTRSGGGVGPRGGTWHSSGSGSCAGGSCSSSQSFTGPAGRTTTRQGSTTCAGGTCNHSATVTGPNGGTVTRNSTITRN
;
A
#
# COMPACT_ATOMS: atom_id res chain seq x y z
N MET A 1 -1.99 52.08 -38.42
CA MET A 1 -2.34 51.47 -39.72
C MET A 1 -2.34 49.95 -39.52
N SER A 2 -3.43 49.30 -39.13
CA SER A 2 -4.67 49.07 -39.89
C SER A 2 -4.39 48.33 -41.21
N VAL A 3 -4.47 47.00 -41.17
CA VAL A 3 -4.53 46.16 -42.38
C VAL A 3 -5.60 45.09 -42.17
N LYS A 4 -6.79 45.39 -42.71
CA LYS A 4 -7.79 44.45 -43.26
C LYS A 4 -8.52 43.60 -42.21
N LYS A 5 -9.68 44.04 -41.67
CA LYS A 5 -11.00 44.09 -42.33
C LYS A 5 -11.27 42.88 -43.23
N ASP A 6 -12.16 42.03 -42.70
CA ASP A 6 -13.25 41.39 -43.42
C ASP A 6 -12.89 40.45 -44.58
N LEU A 7 -12.86 39.14 -44.26
CA LEU A 7 -13.39 38.16 -45.19
C LEU A 7 -14.39 37.24 -44.49
N MET A 8 -15.64 37.68 -44.57
CA MET A 8 -16.80 36.85 -44.86
C MET A 8 -17.15 35.72 -43.88
N THR A 9 -17.92 36.11 -42.88
CA THR A 9 -19.35 35.75 -42.80
C THR A 9 -19.75 34.39 -43.39
N MET A 10 -19.91 33.37 -42.56
CA MET A 10 -21.10 32.51 -42.66
C MET A 10 -21.45 31.83 -41.31
N ARG A 11 -22.58 32.30 -40.76
CA ARG A 11 -23.72 31.48 -40.30
C ARG A 11 -23.48 30.62 -39.06
N LYS A 12 -23.91 31.08 -37.87
CA LYS A 12 -25.26 30.78 -37.31
C LYS A 12 -25.72 29.34 -37.56
N SER A 13 -25.48 28.46 -36.57
CA SER A 13 -26.16 27.20 -36.23
C SER A 13 -25.11 26.25 -35.66
N ALA A 14 -25.22 25.56 -34.52
CA ALA A 14 -26.29 25.27 -33.59
C ALA A 14 -25.59 24.86 -32.27
N LEU A 15 -26.08 25.28 -31.11
CA LEU A 15 -26.71 24.35 -30.15
C LEU A 15 -26.20 22.90 -30.29
N ALA A 16 -25.16 22.56 -29.53
CA ALA A 16 -24.92 21.18 -29.11
C ALA A 16 -24.40 21.22 -27.67
N SER A 17 -25.35 21.38 -26.77
CA SER A 17 -25.24 21.04 -25.36
C SER A 17 -24.75 19.60 -25.21
N LEU A 18 -23.45 19.41 -25.01
CA LEU A 18 -22.94 18.18 -24.40
C LEU A 18 -23.07 18.35 -22.89
N SER A 19 -24.19 17.89 -22.36
CA SER A 19 -24.37 17.61 -20.94
C SER A 19 -23.28 16.63 -20.49
N LEU A 20 -22.24 17.14 -19.84
CA LEU A 20 -21.25 16.35 -19.14
C LEU A 20 -21.92 15.76 -17.89
N VAL A 21 -22.43 14.53 -17.99
CA VAL A 21 -22.94 13.80 -16.83
C VAL A 21 -21.74 13.44 -15.96
N ALA A 22 -21.49 14.25 -14.94
CA ALA A 22 -20.56 13.92 -13.88
C ALA A 22 -21.21 12.87 -12.96
N ALA A 23 -21.04 11.59 -13.30
CA ALA A 23 -21.36 10.51 -12.37
C ALA A 23 -20.34 10.57 -11.22
N LEU A 24 -20.74 11.12 -10.07
CA LEU A 24 -19.97 10.99 -8.83
C LEU A 24 -20.04 9.53 -8.38
N VAL A 25 -19.05 8.75 -8.81
CA VAL A 25 -18.80 7.43 -8.23
C VAL A 25 -18.26 7.68 -6.82
N VAL A 26 -19.02 7.30 -5.80
CA VAL A 26 -18.52 7.28 -4.42
C VAL A 26 -17.49 6.15 -4.33
N PHE A 27 -16.24 6.48 -4.62
CA PHE A 27 -15.12 5.61 -4.29
C PHE A 27 -15.05 5.56 -2.76
N GLN A 28 -15.42 4.43 -2.18
CA GLN A 28 -15.09 4.10 -0.79
C GLN A 28 -13.56 3.99 -0.72
N ALA A 29 -12.89 5.11 -0.47
CA ALA A 29 -11.45 5.14 -0.27
C ALA A 29 -11.15 4.32 0.99
N SER A 30 -10.76 3.06 0.82
CA SER A 30 -10.06 2.38 1.89
C SER A 30 -8.77 3.15 2.09
N ALA A 31 -8.68 3.92 3.17
CA ALA A 31 -7.48 4.68 3.47
C ALA A 31 -6.31 3.69 3.48
N ALA A 32 -5.40 3.84 2.50
CA ALA A 32 -4.22 3.02 2.42
C ALA A 32 -3.31 3.41 3.60
N ASN A 33 -3.42 2.73 4.73
CA ASN A 33 -2.59 3.04 5.89
C ASN A 33 -1.23 2.35 5.73
N ALA A 34 -0.28 3.06 5.12
CA ALA A 34 1.10 2.64 5.01
C ALA A 34 1.90 3.07 6.24
N TRP A 35 2.79 2.21 6.72
CA TRP A 35 3.70 2.50 7.82
C TRP A 35 5.10 1.97 7.52
N THR A 36 6.08 2.64 8.10
CA THR A 36 7.46 2.19 8.15
C THR A 36 7.98 2.36 9.58
N ARG A 37 8.85 1.45 10.00
CA ARG A 37 9.54 1.50 11.29
C ARG A 37 10.96 0.98 11.10
N SER A 38 11.88 1.59 11.81
CA SER A 38 13.25 1.10 11.94
C SER A 38 13.65 1.12 13.40
N GLY A 39 14.57 0.24 13.76
CA GLY A 39 15.09 0.13 15.12
C GLY A 39 16.51 -0.37 15.08
N GLY A 40 17.25 -0.12 16.15
CA GLY A 40 18.59 -0.63 16.30
C GLY A 40 19.21 -0.20 17.62
N GLY A 41 20.29 -0.86 17.99
CA GLY A 41 21.00 -0.56 19.23
C GLY A 41 22.22 -1.44 19.44
N VAL A 42 22.91 -1.17 20.54
CA VAL A 42 24.08 -1.94 20.98
C VAL A 42 23.65 -2.84 22.13
N GLY A 43 23.91 -4.15 21.99
CA GLY A 43 23.64 -5.13 23.03
C GLY A 43 24.71 -5.16 24.14
N PRO A 44 24.49 -5.92 25.22
CA PRO A 44 25.39 -5.96 26.39
C PRO A 44 26.83 -6.40 26.10
N ARG A 45 27.07 -7.04 24.95
CA ARG A 45 28.40 -7.50 24.50
C ARG A 45 29.00 -6.63 23.39
N GLY A 46 28.54 -5.39 23.25
CA GLY A 46 29.03 -4.44 22.23
C GLY A 46 28.55 -4.71 20.80
N GLY A 47 27.83 -5.80 20.57
CA GLY A 47 27.28 -6.14 19.26
C GLY A 47 26.10 -5.25 18.87
N THR A 48 26.08 -4.76 17.64
CA THR A 48 24.97 -3.95 17.11
C THR A 48 23.89 -4.81 16.48
N TRP A 49 22.64 -4.41 16.62
CA TRP A 49 21.52 -4.99 15.89
C TRP A 49 20.73 -3.89 15.21
N HIS A 50 20.06 -4.23 14.12
CA HIS A 50 19.14 -3.35 13.44
C HIS A 50 17.92 -4.12 12.95
N SER A 51 16.81 -3.42 12.83
CA SER A 51 15.57 -3.93 12.29
C SER A 51 14.90 -2.87 11.43
N SER A 52 14.16 -3.33 10.44
CA SER A 52 13.30 -2.49 9.65
C SER A 52 12.00 -3.23 9.36
N GLY A 53 10.92 -2.49 9.19
CA GLY A 53 9.66 -3.07 8.81
C GLY A 53 8.76 -2.07 8.16
N SER A 54 7.96 -2.53 7.22
CA SER A 54 6.94 -1.75 6.56
C SER A 54 5.67 -2.56 6.43
N GLY A 55 4.57 -1.87 6.23
CA GLY A 55 3.31 -2.51 5.90
C GLY A 55 2.30 -1.52 5.37
N SER A 56 1.27 -2.05 4.76
CA SER A 56 0.17 -1.27 4.20
C SER A 56 -1.12 -2.07 4.31
N CYS A 57 -2.23 -1.38 4.57
CA CYS A 57 -3.56 -1.97 4.48
C CYS A 57 -4.43 -1.18 3.52
N ALA A 58 -5.16 -1.87 2.66
CA ALA A 58 -6.16 -1.30 1.76
C ALA A 58 -7.26 -2.34 1.49
N GLY A 59 -8.51 -1.89 1.39
CA GLY A 59 -9.65 -2.71 0.99
C GLY A 59 -9.87 -3.97 1.82
N GLY A 60 -9.63 -3.93 3.14
CA GLY A 60 -9.75 -5.12 4.01
C GLY A 60 -8.59 -6.11 3.89
N SER A 61 -7.54 -5.78 3.13
CA SER A 61 -6.30 -6.56 3.03
C SER A 61 -5.11 -5.76 3.54
N CYS A 62 -4.30 -6.38 4.39
CA CYS A 62 -3.05 -5.85 4.91
C CYS A 62 -1.87 -6.71 4.45
N SER A 63 -0.73 -6.07 4.21
CA SER A 63 0.55 -6.75 4.00
C SER A 63 1.64 -6.08 4.83
N SER A 64 2.62 -6.85 5.28
CA SER A 64 3.75 -6.37 6.06
C SER A 64 5.02 -7.14 5.73
N SER A 65 6.15 -6.46 5.77
CA SER A 65 7.48 -7.02 5.63
C SER A 65 8.37 -6.51 6.76
N GLN A 66 9.18 -7.37 7.34
CA GLN A 66 10.09 -7.02 8.43
C GLN A 66 11.43 -7.73 8.20
N SER A 67 12.51 -7.06 8.55
CA SER A 67 13.86 -7.62 8.61
C SER A 67 14.48 -7.32 9.96
N PHE A 68 15.27 -8.27 10.45
CA PHE A 68 16.04 -8.14 11.67
C PHE A 68 17.42 -8.70 11.41
N THR A 69 18.46 -7.92 11.69
CA THR A 69 19.85 -8.32 11.55
C THR A 69 20.54 -8.17 12.88
N GLY A 70 21.06 -9.29 13.37
CA GLY A 70 21.78 -9.35 14.64
C GLY A 70 23.26 -8.99 14.51
N PRO A 71 23.99 -8.95 15.64
CA PRO A 71 25.41 -8.60 15.69
C PRO A 71 26.33 -9.50 14.86
N ALA A 72 25.92 -10.74 14.61
CA ALA A 72 26.64 -11.67 13.76
C ALA A 72 26.43 -11.41 12.25
N GLY A 73 25.78 -10.30 11.86
CA GLY A 73 25.47 -9.96 10.47
C GLY A 73 24.39 -10.84 9.82
N ARG A 74 23.78 -11.75 10.59
CA ARG A 74 22.76 -12.68 10.12
C ARG A 74 21.39 -12.02 10.15
N THR A 75 20.67 -12.12 9.03
CA THR A 75 19.37 -11.50 8.84
C THR A 75 18.24 -12.52 8.82
N THR A 76 17.19 -12.24 9.58
CA THR A 76 15.90 -12.93 9.49
C THR A 76 14.91 -11.98 8.84
N THR A 77 14.05 -12.50 7.95
CA THR A 77 12.98 -11.72 7.36
C THR A 77 11.62 -12.34 7.67
N ARG A 78 10.57 -11.50 7.71
CA ARG A 78 9.19 -11.94 7.90
C ARG A 78 8.31 -11.20 6.91
N GLN A 79 7.49 -11.94 6.20
CA GLN A 79 6.43 -11.41 5.33
C GLN A 79 5.10 -11.87 5.90
N GLY A 80 4.12 -10.98 5.97
CA GLY A 80 2.81 -11.28 6.50
C GLY A 80 1.72 -10.63 5.66
N SER A 81 0.61 -11.33 5.51
CA SER A 81 -0.61 -10.83 4.89
C SER A 81 -1.81 -11.10 5.79
N THR A 82 -2.82 -10.26 5.69
CA THR A 82 -4.10 -10.44 6.38
C THR A 82 -5.21 -10.01 5.46
N THR A 83 -6.27 -10.79 5.35
CA THR A 83 -7.44 -10.45 4.54
C THR A 83 -8.69 -10.68 5.37
N CYS A 84 -9.52 -9.66 5.47
CA CYS A 84 -10.76 -9.67 6.21
C CYS A 84 -11.95 -9.49 5.26
N ALA A 85 -12.88 -10.44 5.31
CA ALA A 85 -14.13 -10.39 4.56
C ALA A 85 -15.25 -11.03 5.38
N GLY A 86 -16.44 -10.41 5.37
CA GLY A 86 -17.64 -10.98 5.99
C GLY A 86 -17.49 -11.33 7.49
N GLY A 87 -16.78 -10.50 8.26
CA GLY A 87 -16.55 -10.74 9.70
C GLY A 87 -15.46 -11.77 10.02
N THR A 88 -14.84 -12.38 9.01
CA THR A 88 -13.72 -13.31 9.17
C THR A 88 -12.43 -12.72 8.59
N CYS A 89 -11.34 -12.81 9.35
CA CYS A 89 -10.00 -12.40 8.97
C CYS A 89 -9.08 -13.62 8.92
N ASN A 90 -8.42 -13.84 7.78
CA ASN A 90 -7.33 -14.80 7.65
C ASN A 90 -6.00 -14.07 7.67
N HIS A 91 -5.04 -14.53 8.47
CA HIS A 91 -3.69 -14.01 8.54
C HIS A 91 -2.70 -15.13 8.21
N SER A 92 -1.75 -14.85 7.32
CA SER A 92 -0.63 -15.72 6.99
C SER A 92 0.67 -14.97 7.16
N ALA A 93 1.68 -15.60 7.76
CA ALA A 93 3.02 -15.04 7.80
C ALA A 93 4.10 -16.09 7.65
N THR A 94 5.11 -15.77 6.86
CA THR A 94 6.30 -16.58 6.64
C THR A 94 7.51 -15.87 7.24
N VAL A 95 8.31 -16.62 7.99
CA VAL A 95 9.58 -16.17 8.54
C VAL A 95 10.69 -16.97 7.88
N THR A 96 11.66 -16.28 7.30
CA THR A 96 12.84 -16.87 6.67
C THR A 96 14.07 -16.53 7.50
N GLY A 97 14.73 -17.57 8.00
CA GLY A 97 15.97 -17.45 8.75
C GLY A 97 17.19 -17.21 7.85
N PRO A 98 18.33 -16.83 8.46
CA PRO A 98 19.57 -16.49 7.73
C PRO A 98 20.16 -17.65 6.94
N ASN A 99 19.81 -18.89 7.29
CA ASN A 99 20.26 -20.10 6.59
C ASN A 99 19.26 -20.59 5.52
N GLY A 100 18.27 -19.77 5.15
CA GLY A 100 17.25 -20.10 4.14
C GLY A 100 16.08 -20.95 4.65
N GLY A 101 16.13 -21.46 5.89
CA GLY A 101 15.01 -22.19 6.48
C GLY A 101 13.78 -21.29 6.70
N THR A 102 12.60 -21.79 6.36
CA THR A 102 11.34 -21.02 6.42
C THR A 102 10.32 -21.66 7.34
N VAL A 103 9.54 -20.84 8.04
CA VAL A 103 8.37 -21.27 8.82
C VAL A 103 7.19 -20.41 8.44
N THR A 104 6.07 -21.04 8.07
CA THR A 104 4.81 -20.35 7.76
C THR A 104 3.77 -20.62 8.84
N ARG A 105 3.08 -19.58 9.28
CA ARG A 105 1.96 -19.64 10.22
C ARG A 105 0.72 -19.04 9.59
N ASN A 106 -0.38 -19.79 9.67
CA ASN A 106 -1.70 -19.36 9.21
C ASN A 106 -2.66 -19.34 10.40
N SER A 107 -3.55 -18.37 10.44
CA SER A 107 -4.53 -18.21 11.52
C SER A 107 -5.79 -17.51 10.99
N THR A 108 -6.96 -18.03 11.35
CA THR A 108 -8.24 -17.44 11.02
C THR A 108 -8.93 -16.97 12.30
N ILE A 109 -9.48 -15.76 12.26
CA ILE A 109 -10.23 -15.16 13.37
C ILE A 109 -11.58 -14.72 12.80
N THR A 110 -12.67 -15.20 13.39
CA THR A 110 -14.04 -14.82 13.02
C THR A 110 -14.68 -14.11 14.20
N ARG A 111 -15.37 -12.99 13.93
CA ARG A 111 -16.14 -12.26 14.92
C ARG A 111 -17.62 -12.59 14.73
N ASN A 112 -18.18 -13.30 15.70
CA ASN A 112 -19.61 -13.64 15.78
C ASN A 112 -20.43 -12.48 16.36
#